data_AF-A0A971VGJ4-F1
#
_entry.id   AF-A0A971VGJ4-F1
#
_cell.length_a   1.000
_cell.length_b   1.000
_cell.length_c   1.000
_cell.angle_alpha   90.00
_cell.angle_beta   90.00
_cell.angle_gamma   90.00
#
_symmetry.space_group_name_H-M   'P 1'
#
loop_
_entity.id
_entity.type
_entity.pdbx_description
1 polymer ?
#
loop_
_entity_poly.entity_id
_entity_poly.type
_entity_poly.pdbx_seq_one_letter_code
_entity_poly.pdbx_strand_id
1 'polypeptide(L)'
;MPRPTAYIQTLAASKQALMLMTDNMKQAIILFVFIWFPFSVFGQDSLVWDFLTEGRVYSSPTVDDSTLFIGSSDSCLYVLNKRDGKLKRKF
;
A
#
# COMPACT_ATOMS: atom_id res chain seq x y z
N MET A 1 27.43 -58.64 1.81
CA MET A 1 26.32 -58.09 2.64
C MET A 1 26.58 -56.60 2.86
N PRO A 2 25.67 -55.69 2.49
CA PRO A 2 25.89 -54.26 2.71
C PRO A 2 25.93 -53.98 4.22
N ARG A 3 26.93 -53.20 4.68
CA ARG A 3 27.08 -52.86 6.09
C ARG A 3 25.88 -52.00 6.52
N PRO A 4 25.30 -52.21 7.72
CA PRO A 4 24.17 -51.41 8.24
C PRO A 4 24.39 -49.89 8.16
N THR A 5 25.65 -49.46 8.21
CA THR A 5 26.08 -48.06 8.11
C THR A 5 25.76 -47.41 6.76
N ALA A 6 25.79 -48.18 5.66
CA ALA A 6 25.51 -47.65 4.32
C ALA A 6 24.02 -47.29 4.15
N TYR A 7 23.12 -48.06 4.76
CA TYR A 7 21.68 -47.81 4.73
C TYR A 7 21.30 -46.52 5.49
N ILE A 8 21.95 -46.26 6.62
CA ILE A 8 21.71 -45.04 7.41
C ILE A 8 22.25 -43.81 6.66
N GLN A 9 23.38 -43.94 5.97
CA GLN A 9 23.93 -42.85 5.16
C GLN A 9 23.04 -42.50 3.96
N THR A 10 22.49 -43.50 3.26
CA THR A 10 21.58 -43.25 2.14
C THR A 10 20.25 -42.65 2.60
N LEU A 11 19.75 -43.05 3.78
CA LEU A 11 18.55 -42.46 4.39
C LEU A 11 18.79 -41.03 4.89
N ALA A 12 19.98 -40.75 5.44
CA ALA A 12 20.36 -39.40 5.85
C ALA A 12 20.51 -38.47 4.63
N ALA A 13 21.12 -38.96 3.55
CA ALA A 13 21.26 -38.21 2.30
C ALA A 13 19.92 -37.93 1.62
N SER A 14 19.00 -38.91 1.59
CA SER A 14 17.65 -38.70 1.04
C SER A 14 16.84 -37.72 1.88
N LYS A 15 16.96 -37.77 3.22
CA LYS A 15 16.34 -36.80 4.12
C LYS A 15 16.92 -35.39 3.94
N GLN A 16 18.24 -35.25 3.78
CA GLN A 16 18.88 -33.97 3.52
C GLN A 16 18.43 -33.37 2.18
N ALA A 17 18.34 -34.18 1.13
CA ALA A 17 17.83 -33.74 -0.17
C ALA A 17 16.37 -33.29 -0.09
N LEU A 18 15.52 -34.01 0.64
CA LEU A 18 14.11 -33.64 0.87
C LEU A 18 13.98 -32.32 1.66
N MET A 19 14.80 -32.15 2.71
CA MET A 19 14.81 -30.93 3.52
C MET A 19 15.27 -29.72 2.69
N LEU A 20 16.28 -29.90 1.82
CA LEU A 20 16.77 -28.87 0.90
C LEU A 20 15.72 -28.49 -0.16
N MET A 21 15.02 -29.48 -0.74
CA MET A 21 13.95 -29.23 -1.70
C MET A 21 12.80 -28.43 -1.08
N THR A 22 12.43 -28.75 0.17
CA THR A 22 11.34 -28.07 0.87
C THR A 22 11.71 -26.63 1.25
N ASP A 23 12.96 -26.38 1.64
CA ASP A 23 13.44 -25.04 2.00
C ASP A 23 13.57 -24.13 0.76
N ASN A 24 14.10 -24.65 -0.34
CA ASN A 24 14.20 -23.91 -1.61
C ASN A 24 12.82 -23.47 -2.15
N MET A 25 11.81 -24.33 -2.01
CA MET A 25 10.44 -24.01 -2.41
C MET A 25 9.81 -22.93 -1.53
N LYS A 26 10.10 -22.91 -0.23
CA LYS A 26 9.66 -21.85 0.69
C LYS A 26 10.31 -20.51 0.35
N GLN A 27 11.61 -20.49 0.06
CA GLN A 27 12.34 -19.29 -0.34
C GLN A 27 11.82 -18.71 -1.66
N ALA A 28 11.51 -19.55 -2.65
CA ALA A 28 10.93 -19.11 -3.92
C ALA A 28 9.57 -18.42 -3.74
N ILE A 29 8.72 -18.96 -2.85
CA ILE A 29 7.41 -18.36 -2.52
C ILE A 29 7.60 -17.01 -1.81
N ILE A 30 8.51 -16.94 -0.84
CA ILE A 30 8.82 -15.70 -0.12
C ILE A 30 9.31 -14.63 -1.11
N LEU A 31 10.29 -14.93 -1.96
CA LEU A 31 10.79 -13.98 -2.96
C LEU A 31 9.69 -13.54 -3.94
N PHE A 32 8.82 -14.45 -4.36
CA PHE A 32 7.70 -14.13 -5.24
C PHE A 32 6.71 -13.17 -4.57
N VAL A 33 6.36 -13.40 -3.30
CA VAL A 33 5.50 -12.50 -2.52
C VAL A 33 6.19 -11.15 -2.31
N PHE A 34 7.47 -11.11 -1.94
CA PHE A 34 8.17 -9.84 -1.69
C PHE A 34 8.45 -9.01 -2.94
N ILE A 35 8.53 -9.61 -4.12
CA ILE A 35 8.69 -8.88 -5.40
C ILE A 35 7.34 -8.41 -5.95
N TRP A 36 6.28 -9.20 -5.77
CA TRP A 36 4.98 -8.94 -6.40
C TRP A 36 4.02 -8.13 -5.51
N PHE A 37 4.09 -8.30 -4.19
CA PHE A 37 3.18 -7.69 -3.23
C PHE A 37 3.36 -6.18 -3.04
N PRO A 38 4.58 -5.59 -2.98
CA PRO A 38 4.72 -4.14 -2.90
C PRO A 38 4.39 -3.43 -4.22
N PHE A 39 4.52 -4.10 -5.37
CA PHE A 39 4.31 -3.45 -6.68
C PHE A 39 2.85 -3.02 -6.93
N SER A 40 1.88 -3.74 -6.35
CA SER A 40 0.45 -3.49 -6.59
C SER A 40 -0.19 -2.50 -5.60
N VAL A 41 0.50 -2.12 -4.52
CA VAL A 41 -0.08 -1.31 -3.43
C VAL A 41 0.32 0.18 -3.52
N PHE A 42 1.40 0.49 -4.23
CA PHE A 42 1.89 1.86 -4.39
C PHE A 42 1.39 2.49 -5.69
N GLY A 43 0.12 2.84 -5.77
CA GLY A 43 -0.37 3.55 -6.97
C GLY A 43 -1.87 3.73 -7.10
N GLN A 44 -2.62 3.73 -6.00
CA GLN A 44 -4.04 4.06 -6.06
C GLN A 44 -4.23 5.46 -5.49
N ASP A 45 -4.14 6.47 -6.35
CA ASP A 45 -4.62 7.83 -6.05
C ASP A 45 -6.15 7.75 -5.88
N SER A 46 -6.59 7.26 -4.73
CA SER A 46 -7.99 7.21 -4.36
C SER A 46 -8.43 8.60 -3.93
N LEU A 47 -9.60 9.05 -4.43
CA LEU A 47 -10.26 10.26 -3.96
C LEU A 47 -10.30 10.28 -2.42
N VAL A 48 -9.67 11.28 -1.80
CA VAL A 48 -9.60 11.39 -0.33
C VAL A 48 -10.92 11.94 0.22
N TRP A 49 -11.44 13.00 -0.40
CA TRP A 49 -12.73 13.63 -0.10
C TRP A 49 -13.11 14.57 -1.24
N ASP A 50 -14.40 14.90 -1.34
CA ASP A 50 -14.98 15.87 -2.26
C ASP A 50 -15.87 16.88 -1.51
N PHE A 51 -16.01 18.08 -2.06
CA PHE A 51 -16.85 19.13 -1.49
C PHE A 51 -17.54 19.92 -2.62
N LEU A 52 -18.86 20.08 -2.53
CA LEU A 52 -19.65 20.80 -3.52
C LEU A 52 -19.77 22.28 -3.14
N THR A 53 -19.30 23.16 -4.02
CA THR A 53 -19.52 24.61 -3.91
C THR A 53 -20.76 25.04 -4.70
N GLU A 54 -21.40 26.14 -4.28
CA GLU A 54 -22.60 26.68 -4.95
C GLU A 54 -22.27 27.48 -6.24
N GLY A 55 -21.01 27.91 -6.39
CA GLY A 55 -20.48 28.57 -7.58
C GLY A 55 -19.33 27.80 -8.22
N ARG A 56 -18.87 28.29 -9.39
CA ARG A 56 -17.70 27.73 -10.05
C ARG A 56 -16.44 28.25 -9.36
N VAL A 57 -15.51 27.35 -9.06
CA VAL A 57 -14.21 27.71 -8.50
C VAL A 57 -13.29 28.13 -9.63
N TYR A 58 -13.03 29.44 -9.74
CA TYR A 58 -12.02 29.98 -10.66
C TYR A 58 -10.71 30.35 -9.94
N SER A 59 -10.74 30.40 -8.61
CA SER A 59 -9.56 30.74 -7.81
C SER A 59 -8.69 29.50 -7.57
N SER A 60 -7.37 29.71 -7.44
CA SER A 60 -6.47 28.66 -6.97
C SER A 60 -6.69 28.45 -5.47
N PRO A 61 -6.99 27.22 -5.01
CA PRO A 61 -7.15 26.94 -3.60
C PRO A 61 -5.83 27.18 -2.86
N THR A 62 -5.89 27.77 -1.67
CA THR A 62 -4.71 28.04 -0.83
C THR A 62 -4.77 27.18 0.43
N VAL A 63 -3.66 26.55 0.80
CA VAL A 63 -3.55 25.74 2.02
C VAL A 63 -2.67 26.45 3.02
N ASP A 64 -3.15 26.55 4.25
CA ASP A 64 -2.35 26.93 5.41
C ASP A 64 -2.52 25.89 6.51
N ASP A 65 -1.43 25.20 6.85
CA ASP A 65 -1.38 24.11 7.82
C ASP A 65 -2.51 23.05 7.63
N SER A 66 -3.57 23.16 8.44
CA SER A 66 -4.72 22.26 8.47
C SER A 66 -5.99 22.84 7.83
N THR A 67 -5.89 24.02 7.23
CA THR A 67 -7.01 24.77 6.67
C THR A 67 -6.82 25.02 5.18
N LEU A 68 -7.90 24.83 4.43
CA LEU A 68 -7.96 25.03 2.99
C LEU A 68 -8.92 26.17 2.70
N PHE A 69 -8.47 27.14 1.93
CA PHE A 69 -9.23 28.32 1.52
C PHE A 69 -9.57 28.20 0.04
N ILE A 70 -10.85 28.29 -0.29
CA ILE A 70 -11.35 28.21 -1.66
C ILE A 70 -12.26 29.39 -1.94
N GLY A 71 -11.91 30.22 -2.91
CA GLY A 71 -12.78 31.28 -3.43
C GLY A 71 -13.65 30.77 -4.56
N SER A 72 -14.95 30.98 -4.45
CA SER A 72 -15.93 30.55 -5.46
C SER A 72 -16.57 31.78 -6.13
N SER A 73 -17.12 31.59 -7.33
CA SER A 73 -17.82 32.65 -8.07
C SER A 73 -19.17 33.05 -7.43
N ASP A 74 -19.61 32.35 -6.39
CA ASP A 74 -20.76 32.69 -5.55
C ASP A 74 -20.48 33.87 -4.59
N SER A 75 -19.34 34.55 -4.77
CA SER A 75 -18.86 35.62 -3.89
C SER A 75 -18.60 35.18 -2.45
N CYS A 76 -18.44 33.87 -2.21
CA CYS A 76 -18.17 33.31 -0.90
C CYS A 76 -16.74 32.75 -0.81
N LEU A 77 -16.16 32.86 0.39
CA LEU A 77 -14.89 32.21 0.73
C LEU A 77 -15.15 30.99 1.63
N TYR A 78 -14.84 29.81 1.10
CA TYR A 78 -14.97 28.55 1.81
C TYR A 78 -13.70 28.24 2.58
N VAL A 79 -13.84 27.98 3.87
CA VAL A 79 -12.77 27.55 4.77
C VAL A 79 -13.03 26.10 5.13
N LEU A 80 -12.24 25.20 4.58
CA LEU A 80 -12.39 23.75 4.73
C LEU A 80 -11.23 23.18 5.56
N ASN A 81 -11.42 22.00 6.14
CA ASN A 81 -10.33 21.23 6.74
C ASN A 81 -9.66 20.38 5.65
N LYS A 82 -8.33 20.46 5.57
CA LYS A 82 -7.52 19.74 4.56
C LYS A 82 -7.68 18.22 4.62
N ARG A 83 -7.96 17.64 5.79
CA ARG A 83 -7.96 16.18 5.99
C ARG A 83 -9.27 15.51 5.58
N ASP A 84 -10.39 16.15 5.85
CA ASP A 84 -11.72 15.55 5.70
C ASP A 84 -12.67 16.37 4.83
N GLY A 85 -12.22 17.50 4.27
CA GLY A 85 -13.03 18.35 3.39
C GLY A 85 -14.19 19.06 4.10
N LYS A 86 -14.24 19.04 5.44
CA LYS A 86 -15.36 19.63 6.18
C LYS A 86 -15.30 21.16 6.20
N LEU A 87 -16.46 21.78 5.96
CA LEU A 87 -16.65 23.23 6.07
C LEU A 87 -16.50 23.69 7.51
N LYS A 88 -15.46 24.48 7.78
CA LYS A 88 -15.29 25.21 9.04
C LYS A 88 -16.09 26.53 9.01
N ARG A 89 -16.06 27.25 7.88
CA ARG A 89 -16.74 28.55 7.72
C ARG A 89 -16.96 28.90 6.25
N LYS A 90 -18.06 29.60 5.98
CA LYS A 90 -18.37 30.32 4.73
C LYS A 90 -18.51 31.79 5.09
N PHE A 91 -17.78 32.66 4.39
CA PHE A 91 -17.95 34.12 4.46
C PHE A 91 -18.72 34.60 3.24
#